data_AF-A0A942AN98-F1
#
_entry.id   AF-A0A942AN98-F1
#
_cell.length_a   1.000
_cell.length_b   1.000
_cell.length_c   1.000
_cell.angle_alpha   90.00
_cell.angle_beta   90.00
_cell.angle_gamma   90.00
#
_symmetry.space_group_name_H-M   'P 1'
#
loop_
_entity.id
_entity.type
_entity.pdbx_description
1 polymer ?
#
loop_
_entity_poly.entity_id
_entity_poly.type
_entity_poly.pdbx_seq_one_letter_code
_entity_poly.pdbx_strand_id
1 'polypeptide(L)'
;MRSVYMLMHQRKPDVNGLATRVLQALKHAHIAVAAEPWIRERLDGEALASLSELTPEQCEAVLSVGGDGTLLRANALAVRCNLPLLGVNVGRVGFLTEVEL
;
A
#
# COMPACT_ATOMS: atom_id res chain seq x y z
N MET A 1 16.80 -6.50 -2.00
CA MET A 1 15.87 -5.77 -2.89
C MET A 1 14.79 -5.22 -1.98
N ARG A 2 14.55 -3.90 -1.97
CA ARG A 2 13.61 -3.31 -1.01
C ARG A 2 12.17 -3.59 -1.43
N SER A 3 11.30 -3.98 -0.50
CA SER A 3 9.93 -4.39 -0.85
C SER A 3 8.91 -4.03 0.22
N VAL A 4 7.70 -3.67 -0.22
CA VAL A 4 6.57 -3.37 0.67
C VAL A 4 5.32 -4.11 0.23
N TYR A 5 4.50 -4.49 1.22
CA TYR A 5 3.16 -4.99 0.98
C TYR A 5 2.14 -3.86 1.20
N MET A 6 1.44 -3.48 0.14
CA MET A 6 0.51 -2.35 0.13
C MET A 6 -0.94 -2.80 0.40
N LEU A 7 -1.58 -2.15 1.37
CA LEU A 7 -3.02 -2.23 1.62
C LEU A 7 -3.65 -0.86 1.37
N MET A 8 -4.83 -0.86 0.75
CA MET A 8 -5.54 0.38 0.45
C MET A 8 -7.00 0.34 0.91
N HIS A 9 -7.64 1.51 1.00
CA HIS A 9 -9.08 1.59 1.20
C HIS A 9 -9.86 1.39 -0.11
N GLN A 10 -10.79 0.43 -0.15
CA GLN A 10 -11.52 0.04 -1.38
C GLN A 10 -12.53 1.08 -1.90
N ARG A 11 -13.07 1.96 -1.04
CA ARG A 11 -14.22 2.84 -1.38
C ARG A 11 -13.87 4.32 -1.62
N LYS A 12 -12.59 4.65 -1.83
CA LYS A 12 -12.21 6.04 -2.12
C LYS A 12 -12.54 6.42 -3.58
N PRO A 13 -13.04 7.63 -3.84
CA PRO A 13 -13.02 8.17 -5.20
C PRO A 13 -11.54 8.28 -5.63
N ASP A 14 -11.21 7.74 -6.80
CA ASP A 14 -9.85 7.69 -7.38
C ASP A 14 -8.82 6.75 -6.72
N VAL A 15 -9.24 5.55 -6.29
CA VAL A 15 -8.28 4.51 -5.84
C VAL A 15 -7.24 4.15 -6.91
N ASN A 16 -7.62 4.14 -8.18
CA ASN A 16 -6.73 3.72 -9.27
C ASN A 16 -5.64 4.76 -9.54
N GLY A 17 -6.00 6.05 -9.64
CA GLY A 17 -5.03 7.12 -9.82
C GLY A 17 -4.05 7.19 -8.64
N LEU A 18 -4.57 7.06 -7.42
CA LEU A 18 -3.75 7.00 -6.21
C LEU A 18 -2.81 5.80 -6.18
N ALA A 19 -3.29 4.59 -6.45
CA ALA A 19 -2.47 3.38 -6.51
C ALA A 19 -1.35 3.53 -7.55
N THR A 20 -1.66 4.04 -8.74
CA THR A 20 -0.66 4.31 -9.78
C THR A 20 0.38 5.33 -9.32
N ARG A 21 -0.02 6.42 -8.64
CA ARG A 21 0.92 7.40 -8.07
C ARG A 21 1.86 6.77 -7.04
N VAL A 22 1.34 5.94 -6.14
CA VAL A 22 2.14 5.21 -5.14
C VAL A 22 3.11 4.26 -5.82
N LEU A 23 2.65 3.49 -6.81
CA LEU A 23 3.49 2.57 -7.58
C LEU A 23 4.61 3.31 -8.31
N GLN A 24 4.30 4.43 -8.96
CA GLN A 24 5.31 5.25 -9.63
C GLN A 24 6.32 5.81 -8.63
N ALA A 25 5.88 6.34 -7.49
CA ALA A 25 6.78 6.89 -6.47
C ALA A 25 7.74 5.81 -5.92
N LEU A 26 7.22 4.63 -5.60
CA LEU A 26 8.02 3.52 -5.07
C LEU A 26 8.93 2.90 -6.14
N LYS A 27 8.49 2.85 -7.39
CA LYS A 27 9.32 2.45 -8.54
C LYS A 27 10.54 3.36 -8.71
N HIS A 28 10.36 4.68 -8.63
CA HIS A 28 11.49 5.64 -8.66
C HIS A 28 12.43 5.48 -7.46
N ALA A 29 11.92 5.03 -6.31
CA ALA A 29 12.73 4.71 -5.13
C ALA A 29 13.36 3.30 -5.17
N HIS A 30 13.18 2.55 -6.27
CA HIS A 30 13.61 1.15 -6.43
C HIS A 30 13.05 0.20 -5.36
N ILE A 31 11.78 0.41 -4.98
CA ILE A 31 11.05 -0.42 -4.01
C ILE A 31 10.01 -1.24 -4.77
N ALA A 32 10.09 -2.56 -4.64
CA ALA A 32 9.09 -3.48 -5.18
C ALA A 32 7.80 -3.42 -4.36
N VAL A 33 6.65 -3.47 -5.02
CA VAL A 33 5.34 -3.37 -4.37
C VAL A 33 4.57 -4.66 -4.61
N ALA A 34 4.23 -5.37 -3.54
CA ALA A 34 3.16 -6.35 -3.55
C ALA A 34 1.89 -5.69 -3.01
N ALA A 35 0.71 -6.23 -3.35
CA ALA A 35 -0.56 -5.59 -3.00
C ALA A 35 -1.66 -6.62 -2.72
N GLU A 36 -2.74 -6.18 -2.07
CA GLU A 36 -3.95 -6.99 -1.89
C GLU A 36 -4.52 -7.45 -3.25
N PRO A 37 -5.11 -8.66 -3.33
CA PRO A 37 -5.62 -9.22 -4.60
C PRO A 37 -6.57 -8.29 -5.35
N TRP A 38 -7.48 -7.62 -4.63
CA TRP A 38 -8.44 -6.69 -5.22
C TRP A 38 -7.79 -5.48 -5.90
N ILE A 39 -6.58 -5.08 -5.50
CA ILE A 39 -5.81 -4.01 -6.16
C ILE A 39 -5.29 -4.52 -7.51
N ARG A 40 -4.79 -5.77 -7.55
CA ARG A 40 -4.33 -6.41 -8.80
C ARG A 40 -5.47 -6.55 -9.81
N GLU A 41 -6.65 -6.94 -9.34
CA GLU A 41 -7.85 -7.09 -10.18
C GLU A 41 -8.36 -5.76 -10.76
N ARG A 42 -8.02 -4.64 -10.12
CA ARG A 42 -8.57 -3.32 -10.43
C ARG A 42 -7.59 -2.43 -11.22
N LEU A 43 -6.30 -2.73 -11.16
CA LEU A 43 -5.26 -2.08 -11.96
C LEU A 43 -5.08 -2.77 -13.32
N ASP A 44 -4.64 -2.01 -14.30
CA ASP A 44 -4.37 -2.48 -15.66
C ASP A 44 -3.02 -1.93 -16.18
N GLY A 45 -2.64 -2.37 -17.38
CA GLY A 45 -1.48 -1.86 -18.11
C GLY A 45 -0.17 -1.88 -17.32
N GLU A 46 0.58 -0.76 -17.39
CA GLU A 46 1.88 -0.62 -16.73
C GLU A 46 1.78 -0.67 -15.19
N ALA A 47 0.68 -0.18 -14.62
CA ALA A 47 0.49 -0.19 -13.18
C ALA A 47 0.41 -1.63 -12.64
N LEU A 48 -0.37 -2.49 -13.30
CA LEU A 48 -0.42 -3.91 -12.98
C LEU A 48 0.93 -4.60 -13.17
N ALA A 49 1.63 -4.30 -14.27
CA ALA A 49 2.96 -4.87 -14.57
C ALA A 49 4.04 -4.43 -13.56
N SER A 50 3.82 -3.35 -12.82
CA SER A 50 4.73 -2.84 -11.79
C SER A 50 4.55 -3.53 -10.44
N LEU A 51 3.52 -4.36 -10.26
CA LEU A 51 3.31 -5.14 -9.03
C LEU A 51 4.15 -6.42 -9.04
N SER A 52 4.81 -6.67 -7.92
CA SER A 52 5.49 -7.93 -7.63
C SER A 52 4.50 -9.00 -7.15
N GLU A 53 4.87 -10.27 -7.31
CA GLU A 53 4.10 -11.42 -6.83
C GLU A 53 4.48 -11.86 -5.41
N LEU A 54 5.18 -11.00 -4.65
CA LEU A 54 5.61 -11.31 -3.30
C LEU A 54 4.39 -11.48 -2.37
N THR A 55 4.49 -12.42 -1.44
CA THR A 55 3.56 -12.51 -0.31
C THR A 55 3.94 -11.46 0.76
N PRO A 56 3.02 -11.11 1.69
CA PRO A 56 3.34 -10.21 2.79
C PRO A 56 4.60 -10.60 3.56
N GLU A 57 4.80 -11.89 3.82
CA GLU A 57 5.93 -12.44 4.58
C GLU A 57 7.28 -12.31 3.84
N GLN A 58 7.25 -12.06 2.54
CA GLN A 58 8.43 -11.84 1.70
C GLN A 58 8.76 -10.33 1.55
N CYS A 59 7.93 -9.45 2.13
CA CYS A 59 8.16 -8.01 2.12
C CYS A 59 8.95 -7.54 3.35
N GLU A 60 9.58 -6.37 3.25
CA GLU A 60 10.34 -5.76 4.35
C GLU A 60 9.51 -4.79 5.20
N ALA A 61 8.36 -4.33 4.69
CA ALA A 61 7.43 -3.48 5.42
C ALA A 61 5.99 -3.62 4.90
N VAL A 62 5.05 -3.14 5.70
CA VAL A 62 3.65 -2.96 5.29
C VAL A 62 3.38 -1.47 5.05
N LEU A 63 2.75 -1.15 3.93
CA LEU A 63 2.32 0.20 3.58
C LEU A 63 0.79 0.27 3.61
N SER A 64 0.24 1.07 4.52
CA SER A 64 -1.17 1.41 4.55
C SER A 64 -1.43 2.72 3.83
N VAL A 65 -2.32 2.72 2.83
CA VAL A 65 -2.75 3.93 2.12
C VAL A 65 -4.25 4.14 2.32
N GLY A 66 -4.60 5.06 3.21
CA GLY A 66 -5.99 5.32 3.61
C GLY A 66 -6.07 5.99 4.98
N GLY A 67 -7.21 5.93 5.64
CA GLY A 67 -7.36 6.48 6.99
C GLY A 67 -7.03 5.46 8.09
N ASP A 68 -7.39 5.80 9.32
CA ASP A 68 -7.15 5.00 10.53
C ASP A 68 -7.66 3.55 10.42
N GLY A 69 -8.84 3.34 9.82
CA GLY A 69 -9.37 1.99 9.62
C GLY A 69 -8.52 1.12 8.67
N THR A 70 -7.87 1.74 7.67
CA THR A 70 -6.91 1.02 6.81
C THR A 70 -5.64 0.72 7.58
N LEU A 71 -5.16 1.68 8.39
CA LEU A 71 -3.96 1.50 9.19
C LEU A 71 -4.12 0.37 10.22
N LEU A 72 -5.26 0.31 10.91
CA LEU A 72 -5.55 -0.76 11.87
C LEU A 72 -5.62 -2.13 11.18
N ARG A 73 -6.20 -2.22 9.97
CA ARG A 73 -6.19 -3.45 9.17
C ARG A 73 -4.76 -3.86 8.79
N ALA A 74 -3.96 -2.90 8.34
CA ALA A 74 -2.56 -3.12 8.00
C ALA A 74 -1.72 -3.51 9.22
N ASN A 75 -2.01 -2.96 10.40
CA ASN A 75 -1.34 -3.29 11.65
C ASN A 75 -1.53 -4.76 12.04
N ALA A 76 -2.73 -5.32 11.85
CA ALA A 76 -2.97 -6.73 12.09
C ALA A 76 -2.06 -7.63 11.22
N LEU A 77 -1.82 -7.24 9.96
CA LEU A 77 -0.89 -7.93 9.08
C LEU A 77 0.58 -7.72 9.51
N ALA A 78 0.96 -6.47 9.78
CA ALA A 78 2.31 -6.10 10.18
C ALA A 78 2.75 -6.84 11.45
N VAL A 79 1.88 -6.91 12.46
CA VAL A 79 2.13 -7.68 13.69
C VAL A 79 2.29 -9.17 13.40
N ARG A 80 1.41 -9.75 12.57
CA ARG A 80 1.47 -11.18 12.22
C ARG A 80 2.77 -11.53 11.49
N CYS A 81 3.22 -10.67 10.59
CA CYS A 81 4.43 -10.89 9.79
C CYS A 81 5.70 -10.35 10.50
N ASN A 82 5.57 -9.74 11.67
CA ASN A 82 6.65 -9.03 12.38
C ASN A 82 7.38 -8.00 11.49
N LEU A 83 6.61 -7.20 10.76
CA LEU A 83 7.11 -6.18 9.84
C LEU A 83 6.81 -4.76 10.34
N PRO A 84 7.67 -3.78 10.04
CA PRO A 84 7.36 -2.37 10.27
C PRO A 84 6.15 -1.94 9.42
N LEU A 85 5.38 -0.98 9.94
CA LEU A 85 4.19 -0.43 9.31
C LEU A 85 4.36 1.07 9.04
N LEU A 86 4.10 1.49 7.81
CA LEU A 86 4.00 2.90 7.43
C LEU A 86 2.56 3.23 7.05
N GLY A 87 2.01 4.28 7.66
CA GLY A 87 0.67 4.79 7.38
C GLY A 87 0.67 6.09 6.61
N VAL A 88 0.07 6.09 5.42
CA VAL A 88 -0.13 7.27 4.60
C VAL A 88 -1.62 7.64 4.60
N ASN A 89 -1.93 8.81 5.17
CA ASN A 89 -3.28 9.35 5.16
C ASN A 89 -3.60 9.93 3.79
N VAL A 90 -4.71 9.49 3.21
CA VAL A 90 -5.20 10.08 1.96
C VAL A 90 -6.63 10.52 2.23
N GLY A 91 -6.82 11.75 2.70
CA GLY A 91 -8.11 12.27 3.17
C GLY A 91 -7.98 13.43 4.17
N ARG A 92 -9.02 13.70 4.94
CA ARG A 92 -8.92 14.61 6.10
C ARG A 92 -8.00 14.02 7.16
N VAL A 93 -7.31 14.87 7.91
CA VAL A 93 -6.47 14.48 9.06
C VAL A 93 -7.28 13.56 9.99
N GLY A 94 -6.86 12.29 10.06
CA GLY A 94 -7.27 11.33 11.08
C GLY A 94 -6.30 11.38 12.27
N PHE A 95 -6.51 10.55 13.29
CA PHE A 95 -5.67 10.62 14.49
C PHE A 95 -4.38 9.80 14.36
N LEU A 96 -4.35 8.77 13.49
CA LEU A 96 -3.30 7.74 13.50
C LEU A 96 -2.41 7.69 12.25
N THR A 97 -2.70 8.47 11.22
CA THR A 97 -2.00 8.39 9.92
C THR A 97 -1.11 9.62 9.69
N GLU A 98 0.18 9.41 9.38
CA GLU A 98 1.25 10.42 9.56
C GLU A 98 1.62 11.25 8.31
N VAL A 99 1.23 10.83 7.09
CA VAL A 99 1.71 11.47 5.83
C VAL A 99 0.56 11.80 4.89
N GLU A 100 0.52 13.02 4.33
CA GLU A 100 -0.43 13.46 3.28
C GLU A 100 0.21 13.38 1.88
N LEU A 101 -0.56 13.00 0.84
CA LEU A 101 -0.10 12.77 -0.55
C LEU A 101 -0.58 13.81 -1.56
#